data_AF-A0A0G1QZ89-F1
#
_entry.id   AF-A0A0G1QZ89-F1
#
_cell.length_a   1.000
_cell.length_b   1.000
_cell.length_c   1.000
_cell.angle_alpha   90.00
_cell.angle_beta   90.00
_cell.angle_gamma   90.00
#
_symmetry.space_group_name_H-M   'P 1'
#
loop_
_entity.id
_entity.type
_entity.pdbx_description
1 polymer ?
#
loop_
_entity_poly.entity_id
_entity_poly.type
_entity_poly.pdbx_seq_one_letter_code
_entity_poly.pdbx_strand_id
1 'polypeptide(L)'
;MNSQRLTTKSAGAEKSLFELALQAIKEIEVKKGSVIQFCGPISTGGFGNIDENIECISSTIQAAEKIGIPVFNQMAYERRMDLILENHTGYDYPLLEFFYKPILESGKIGALLFLPLWETSVGSKWEHDFAKSINIPVFYLEGPFIVEIRTIYEKIKSPS
;
A
#
# COMPACT_ATOMS: atom_id res chain seq x y z
N MET A 1 21.41 -16.84 -28.61
CA MET A 1 19.98 -16.47 -28.64
C MET A 1 19.40 -16.63 -27.24
N ASN A 2 19.23 -15.54 -26.47
CA ASN A 2 18.40 -15.55 -25.24
C ASN A 2 18.00 -14.17 -24.68
N SER A 3 18.17 -13.08 -25.44
CA SER A 3 17.82 -11.72 -24.96
C SER A 3 16.33 -11.37 -25.16
N GLN A 4 15.68 -11.86 -26.22
CA GLN A 4 14.28 -11.51 -26.55
C GLN A 4 13.19 -12.18 -25.67
N ARG A 5 13.51 -13.26 -24.93
CA ARG A 5 12.53 -13.94 -24.04
C ARG A 5 12.44 -13.33 -22.65
N LEU A 6 13.49 -12.66 -22.19
CA LEU A 6 13.52 -12.00 -20.87
C LEU A 6 12.77 -10.67 -20.90
N THR A 7 12.89 -9.91 -22.00
CA THR A 7 12.24 -8.60 -22.16
C THR A 7 10.72 -8.70 -22.26
N THR A 8 10.20 -9.67 -23.00
CA THR A 8 8.74 -9.86 -23.19
C THR A 8 8.02 -10.33 -21.93
N LYS A 9 8.67 -11.10 -21.04
CA LYS A 9 8.09 -11.53 -19.77
C LYS A 9 8.02 -10.40 -18.74
N SER A 10 9.05 -9.54 -18.65
CA SER A 10 9.02 -8.37 -17.76
C SER A 10 7.87 -7.42 -18.11
N ALA A 11 7.72 -7.07 -19.38
CA ALA A 11 6.62 -6.23 -19.87
C ALA A 11 5.22 -6.85 -19.61
N GLY A 12 5.13 -8.18 -19.52
CA GLY A 12 3.89 -8.88 -19.16
C GLY A 12 3.51 -8.67 -17.69
N ALA A 13 4.46 -8.83 -16.77
CA ALA A 13 4.22 -8.65 -15.34
C ALA A 13 3.88 -7.19 -15.00
N GLU A 14 4.62 -6.23 -15.56
CA GLU A 14 4.36 -4.80 -15.39
C GLU A 14 2.93 -4.42 -15.84
N LYS A 15 2.51 -4.90 -17.01
CA LYS A 15 1.15 -4.69 -17.51
C LYS A 15 0.10 -5.30 -16.59
N SER A 16 0.32 -6.52 -16.10
CA SER A 16 -0.62 -7.18 -15.18
C SER A 16 -0.72 -6.48 -13.83
N LEU A 17 0.38 -5.96 -13.29
CA LEU A 17 0.39 -5.14 -12.08
C LEU A 17 -0.38 -3.82 -12.29
N PHE A 18 -0.19 -3.17 -13.44
CA PHE A 18 -0.92 -1.95 -13.78
C PHE A 18 -2.42 -2.21 -13.93
N GLU A 19 -2.82 -3.30 -14.60
CA GLU A 19 -4.23 -3.70 -14.68
C GLU A 19 -4.83 -4.02 -13.30
N LEU A 20 -4.02 -4.58 -12.39
CA LEU A 20 -4.42 -4.82 -11.00
C LEU A 20 -4.62 -3.50 -10.24
N ALA A 21 -3.75 -2.52 -10.43
CA ALA A 21 -3.90 -1.18 -9.87
C ALA A 21 -5.17 -0.49 -10.35
N LEU A 22 -5.50 -0.60 -11.65
CA LEU A 22 -6.76 -0.06 -12.17
C LEU A 22 -8.00 -0.69 -11.53
N GLN A 23 -7.93 -1.96 -11.11
CA GLN A 23 -9.01 -2.61 -10.34
C GLN A 23 -9.08 -2.06 -8.92
N ALA A 24 -7.93 -1.91 -8.25
CA ALA A 24 -7.85 -1.32 -6.92
C ALA A 24 -8.40 0.11 -6.90
N ILE A 25 -8.05 0.94 -7.89
CA ILE A 25 -8.56 2.30 -8.03
C ILE A 25 -10.09 2.31 -8.13
N LYS A 26 -10.69 1.44 -8.95
CA LYS A 26 -12.15 1.33 -9.07
C LYS A 26 -12.81 0.91 -7.74
N GLU A 27 -12.16 0.05 -6.97
CA GLU A 27 -12.65 -0.34 -5.64
C GLU A 27 -12.58 0.84 -4.65
N ILE A 28 -11.51 1.64 -4.71
CA ILE A 28 -11.36 2.84 -3.88
C ILE A 28 -12.43 3.87 -4.26
N GLU A 29 -12.71 4.07 -5.55
CA GLU A 29 -13.67 5.07 -6.05
C GLU A 29 -15.11 4.87 -5.54
N VAL A 30 -15.51 3.63 -5.24
CA VAL A 30 -16.85 3.35 -4.72
C VAL A 30 -16.95 3.52 -3.19
N LYS A 31 -15.83 3.70 -2.49
CA LYS A 31 -15.82 3.96 -1.04
C LYS A 31 -16.23 5.42 -0.78
N LYS A 32 -17.05 5.62 0.26
CA LYS A 32 -17.51 6.97 0.65
C LYS A 32 -16.51 7.61 1.62
N GLY A 33 -16.12 8.85 1.33
CA GLY A 33 -15.22 9.63 2.20
C GLY A 33 -13.76 9.54 1.76
N SER A 34 -12.87 10.14 2.55
CA SER A 34 -11.44 10.06 2.31
C SER A 34 -10.96 8.63 2.60
N VAL A 35 -10.30 7.98 1.65
CA VAL A 35 -9.76 6.62 1.83
C VAL A 35 -8.34 6.72 2.34
N ILE A 36 -8.02 6.00 3.42
CA ILE A 36 -6.67 5.91 3.95
C ILE A 36 -5.98 4.60 3.53
N GLN A 37 -4.66 4.60 3.48
CA GLN A 37 -3.85 3.39 3.35
C GLN A 37 -2.90 3.30 4.54
N PHE A 38 -2.77 2.10 5.10
CA PHE A 38 -1.78 1.80 6.12
C PHE A 38 -0.49 1.32 5.47
N CYS A 39 0.64 1.91 5.86
CA CYS A 39 1.96 1.61 5.32
C CYS A 39 2.83 1.02 6.42
N GLY A 40 3.41 -0.16 6.20
CA GLY A 40 4.28 -0.80 7.17
C GLY A 40 5.03 -2.00 6.59
N PRO A 41 5.94 -2.59 7.38
CA PRO A 41 6.66 -3.80 6.99
C PRO A 41 5.70 -4.92 6.60
N ILE A 42 6.02 -5.63 5.51
CA ILE A 42 5.40 -6.90 5.12
C ILE A 42 6.54 -7.91 4.93
N SER A 43 7.24 -7.83 3.81
CA SER A 43 8.32 -8.76 3.43
C SER A 43 9.71 -8.34 3.93
N THR A 44 9.92 -7.05 4.21
CA THR A 44 11.20 -6.52 4.70
C THR A 44 11.03 -5.67 5.94
N GLY A 45 11.96 -5.80 6.89
CA GLY A 45 11.94 -5.06 8.15
C GLY A 45 10.90 -5.57 9.16
N GLY A 46 10.46 -4.65 10.02
CA GLY A 46 9.46 -4.87 11.06
C GLY A 46 9.99 -5.77 12.17
N PHE A 47 9.18 -6.76 12.52
CA PHE A 47 9.48 -7.70 13.60
C PHE A 47 10.51 -8.78 13.21
N GLY A 48 11.01 -8.74 11.97
CA GLY A 48 11.87 -9.79 11.42
C GLY A 48 11.10 -11.08 11.09
N ASN A 49 9.77 -11.02 11.15
CA ASN A 49 8.86 -12.12 10.86
C ASN A 49 7.71 -11.61 9.96
N ILE A 50 7.49 -12.27 8.83
CA ILE A 50 6.48 -11.88 7.84
C ILE A 50 5.06 -12.04 8.39
N ASP A 51 4.78 -13.12 9.12
CA ASP A 51 3.45 -13.38 9.68
C ASP A 51 3.08 -12.32 10.73
N GLU A 52 4.02 -11.93 11.59
CA GLU A 52 3.81 -10.86 12.59
C GLU A 52 3.60 -9.50 11.92
N ASN A 53 4.34 -9.22 10.85
CA ASN A 53 4.16 -8.02 10.03
C ASN A 53 2.76 -7.98 9.38
N ILE A 54 2.34 -9.09 8.78
CA ILE A 54 1.01 -9.26 8.15
C ILE A 54 -0.11 -9.13 9.18
N GLU A 55 0.04 -9.73 10.36
CA GLU A 55 -0.95 -9.63 11.43
C GLU A 55 -1.07 -8.18 11.93
N CYS A 56 0.04 -7.47 12.08
CA CYS A 56 0.03 -6.06 12.50
C CYS A 56 -0.74 -5.18 11.51
N ILE A 57 -0.47 -5.29 10.21
CA ILE A 57 -1.17 -4.47 9.21
C ILE A 57 -2.63 -4.89 9.05
N SER A 58 -2.91 -6.20 9.03
CA SER A 58 -4.25 -6.74 8.84
C SER A 58 -5.18 -6.40 10.00
N SER A 59 -4.71 -6.55 11.24
CA SER A 59 -5.48 -6.20 12.44
C SER A 59 -5.76 -4.69 12.50
N THR A 60 -4.82 -3.86 12.05
CA THR A 60 -5.00 -2.39 11.99
C THR A 60 -6.03 -1.99 10.95
N ILE A 61 -5.98 -2.57 9.74
CA ILE A 61 -6.99 -2.37 8.69
C ILE A 61 -8.37 -2.74 9.22
N GLN A 62 -8.51 -3.93 9.81
CA GLN A 62 -9.77 -4.41 10.36
C GLN A 62 -10.31 -3.50 11.47
N ALA A 63 -9.44 -2.99 12.35
CA ALA A 63 -9.83 -2.09 13.43
C ALA A 63 -10.38 -0.76 12.88
N ALA A 64 -9.75 -0.20 11.85
CA ALA A 64 -10.21 1.03 11.19
C ALA A 64 -11.53 0.82 10.44
N GLU A 65 -11.66 -0.28 9.68
CA GLU A 65 -12.90 -0.63 8.98
C GLU A 65 -14.06 -0.84 9.96
N LYS A 66 -13.83 -1.50 11.10
CA LYS A 66 -14.83 -1.73 12.15
C LYS A 66 -15.40 -0.43 12.73
N ILE A 67 -14.63 0.66 12.71
CA ILE A 67 -15.10 1.98 13.16
C ILE A 67 -15.61 2.88 12.03
N GLY A 68 -15.78 2.32 10.83
CA GLY A 68 -16.36 3.00 9.67
C GLY A 68 -15.39 3.90 8.91
N ILE A 69 -14.08 3.74 9.11
CA ILE A 69 -13.07 4.45 8.34
C ILE A 69 -12.87 3.72 7.00
N PRO A 70 -12.96 4.41 5.85
CA PRO A 70 -12.67 3.81 4.55
C PRO A 70 -11.17 3.54 4.41
N VAL A 71 -10.81 2.27 4.18
CA VAL A 71 -9.43 1.83 4.03
C VAL A 71 -9.23 1.18 2.66
N PHE A 72 -8.09 1.43 2.04
CA PHE A 72 -7.57 0.60 0.96
C PHE A 72 -6.87 -0.61 1.56
N ASN A 73 -7.45 -1.80 1.38
CA ASN A 73 -6.91 -3.04 1.93
C ASN A 73 -5.99 -3.72 0.90
N GLN A 74 -4.69 -3.44 0.99
CA GLN A 74 -3.68 -4.04 0.12
C GLN A 74 -3.56 -5.57 0.26
N MET A 75 -3.94 -6.15 1.41
CA MET A 75 -3.89 -7.60 1.63
C MET A 75 -4.84 -8.37 0.70
N ALA A 76 -5.91 -7.73 0.21
CA ALA A 76 -6.81 -8.33 -0.77
C ALA A 76 -6.13 -8.61 -2.14
N TYR A 77 -4.96 -8.00 -2.38
CA TYR A 77 -4.24 -8.09 -3.64
C TYR A 77 -2.97 -8.94 -3.56
N GLU A 78 -2.47 -9.23 -2.35
CA GLU A 78 -1.17 -9.89 -2.11
C GLU A 78 -0.99 -11.16 -2.95
N ARG A 79 -1.90 -12.13 -2.78
CA ARG A 79 -1.84 -13.39 -3.54
C ARG A 79 -1.83 -13.20 -5.05
N ARG A 80 -2.52 -12.18 -5.57
CA ARG A 80 -2.55 -11.91 -7.02
C ARG A 80 -1.24 -11.28 -7.48
N MET A 81 -0.64 -10.42 -6.65
CA MET A 81 0.67 -9.84 -6.90
C MET A 81 1.76 -10.91 -6.87
N ASP A 82 1.72 -11.83 -5.90
CA ASP A 82 2.64 -12.96 -5.82
C ASP A 82 2.60 -13.84 -7.07
N LEU A 83 1.40 -14.14 -7.58
CA LEU A 83 1.24 -14.92 -8.81
C LEU A 83 1.79 -14.20 -10.04
N ILE A 84 1.70 -12.86 -10.10
CA ILE A 84 2.28 -12.08 -11.19
C ILE A 84 3.81 -12.04 -11.08
N LEU A 85 4.34 -12.02 -9.84
CA LEU A 85 5.76 -11.88 -9.52
C LEU A 85 6.49 -13.21 -9.30
N GLU A 86 5.82 -14.37 -9.41
CA GLU A 86 6.34 -15.71 -9.06
C GLU A 86 7.74 -16.05 -9.63
N ASN A 87 8.12 -15.44 -10.76
CA ASN A 87 9.41 -15.64 -11.42
C ASN A 87 10.31 -14.39 -11.44
N HIS A 88 9.96 -13.36 -10.69
CA HIS A 88 10.71 -12.11 -10.62
C HIS A 88 11.95 -12.30 -9.74
N THR A 89 13.13 -12.05 -10.30
CA THR A 89 14.41 -12.18 -9.59
C THR A 89 14.98 -10.79 -9.34
N GLY A 90 14.48 -10.14 -8.29
CA GLY A 90 14.87 -8.79 -7.89
C GLY A 90 13.92 -8.23 -6.85
N TYR A 91 14.36 -7.20 -6.13
CA TYR A 91 13.50 -6.47 -5.20
C TYR A 91 12.24 -5.96 -5.93
N ASP A 92 11.11 -5.88 -5.23
CA ASP A 92 9.76 -5.64 -5.77
C ASP A 92 9.54 -4.21 -6.32
N TYR A 93 10.55 -3.59 -6.94
CA TYR A 93 10.41 -2.31 -7.64
C TYR A 93 9.28 -2.30 -8.67
N PRO A 94 9.03 -3.37 -9.47
CA PRO A 94 7.88 -3.38 -10.35
C PRO A 94 6.54 -3.29 -9.61
N LEU A 95 6.44 -3.89 -8.42
CA LEU A 95 5.25 -3.75 -7.58
C LEU A 95 5.04 -2.30 -7.17
N LEU A 96 6.10 -1.63 -6.73
CA LEU A 96 6.04 -0.22 -6.34
C LEU A 96 5.66 0.68 -7.54
N GLU A 97 6.33 0.52 -8.68
CA GLU A 97 6.14 1.39 -9.85
C GLU A 97 4.85 1.11 -10.64
N PHE A 98 4.41 -0.16 -10.73
CA PHE A 98 3.27 -0.51 -11.58
C PHE A 98 2.00 -0.84 -10.82
N PHE A 99 2.07 -1.15 -9.52
CA PHE A 99 0.87 -1.35 -8.69
C PHE A 99 0.60 -0.16 -7.76
N TYR A 100 1.55 0.18 -6.87
CA TYR A 100 1.31 1.21 -5.86
C TYR A 100 1.32 2.63 -6.42
N LYS A 101 2.29 2.96 -7.28
CA LYS A 101 2.42 4.31 -7.86
C LYS A 101 1.15 4.79 -8.57
N PRO A 102 0.50 4.03 -9.48
CA PRO A 102 -0.74 4.48 -10.11
C PRO A 102 -1.88 4.70 -9.11
N ILE A 103 -1.95 3.89 -8.04
CA ILE A 103 -2.96 4.05 -6.98
C ILE A 103 -2.74 5.37 -6.24
N LEU A 104 -1.50 5.69 -5.87
CA LEU A 104 -1.17 6.93 -5.18
C LEU A 104 -1.35 8.16 -6.09
N GLU A 105 -0.91 8.09 -7.35
CA GLU A 105 -1.08 9.16 -8.35
C GLU A 105 -2.54 9.42 -8.73
N SER A 106 -3.45 8.45 -8.52
CA SER A 106 -4.87 8.61 -8.84
C SER A 106 -5.58 9.68 -8.01
N GLY A 107 -4.97 10.13 -6.90
CA GLY A 107 -5.55 11.09 -5.96
C GLY A 107 -6.72 10.53 -5.15
N LYS A 108 -6.96 9.21 -5.18
CA LYS A 108 -8.05 8.55 -4.46
C LYS A 108 -7.68 8.16 -3.03
N ILE A 109 -6.39 8.08 -2.72
CA ILE A 109 -5.88 7.92 -1.36
C ILE A 109 -5.74 9.32 -0.75
N GLY A 110 -6.49 9.59 0.31
CA GLY A 110 -6.49 10.88 0.97
C GLY A 110 -5.43 11.05 2.06
N ALA A 111 -4.88 9.95 2.59
CA ALA A 111 -3.70 9.97 3.46
C ALA A 111 -3.03 8.60 3.57
N LEU A 112 -1.73 8.61 3.87
CA LEU A 112 -0.97 7.43 4.30
C LEU A 112 -0.71 7.47 5.79
N LEU A 113 -1.02 6.37 6.49
CA LEU A 113 -0.75 6.19 7.92
C LEU A 113 0.35 5.14 8.07
N PHE A 114 1.52 5.56 8.53
CA PHE A 114 2.69 4.73 8.71
C PHE A 114 2.67 4.04 10.07
N LEU A 115 2.71 2.71 10.07
CA LEU A 115 2.76 1.87 11.26
C LEU A 115 4.14 1.93 11.93
N PRO A 116 4.24 1.51 13.21
CA PRO A 116 5.53 1.33 13.85
C PRO A 116 6.49 0.51 12.98
N LEU A 117 7.78 0.87 13.04
CA LEU A 117 8.85 0.22 12.27
C LEU A 117 8.76 0.39 10.74
N TRP A 118 7.88 1.25 10.20
CA TRP A 118 7.81 1.49 8.75
C TRP A 118 9.16 1.85 8.12
N GLU A 119 10.02 2.57 8.84
CA GLU A 119 11.36 2.96 8.38
C GLU A 119 12.29 1.75 8.14
N THR A 120 11.96 0.58 8.67
CA THR A 120 12.75 -0.62 8.43
C THR A 120 12.35 -1.34 7.14
N SER A 121 11.21 -0.97 6.53
CA SER A 121 10.69 -1.51 5.29
C SER A 121 11.12 -0.67 4.09
N VAL A 122 11.73 -1.30 3.10
CA VAL A 122 12.15 -0.60 1.87
C VAL A 122 10.92 -0.14 1.08
N GLY A 123 9.84 -0.94 1.05
CA GLY A 123 8.58 -0.58 0.40
C GLY A 123 7.92 0.61 1.07
N SER A 124 7.81 0.59 2.41
CA SER A 124 7.18 1.69 3.15
C SER A 124 7.99 2.98 3.08
N LYS A 125 9.32 2.90 3.02
CA LYS A 125 10.18 4.06 2.72
C LYS A 125 9.88 4.67 1.36
N TRP A 126 9.76 3.83 0.33
CA TRP A 126 9.40 4.29 -1.00
C TRP A 126 8.01 4.95 -1.00
N GLU A 127 7.00 4.35 -0.36
CA GLU A 127 5.65 4.91 -0.25
C GLU A 127 5.66 6.28 0.44
N HIS A 128 6.43 6.41 1.53
CA HIS A 128 6.61 7.65 2.26
C HIS A 128 7.22 8.75 1.40
N ASP A 129 8.34 8.46 0.74
CA ASP A 129 9.06 9.46 -0.06
C ASP A 129 8.23 9.86 -1.29
N PHE A 130 7.58 8.88 -1.92
CA PHE A 130 6.69 9.13 -3.06
C PHE A 130 5.48 9.99 -2.66
N ALA A 131 4.78 9.62 -1.59
CA ALA A 131 3.63 10.38 -1.09
C ALA A 131 3.98 11.83 -0.77
N LYS A 132 5.14 12.07 -0.14
CA LYS A 132 5.65 13.42 0.08
C LYS A 132 5.92 14.16 -1.24
N SER A 133 6.47 13.48 -2.24
CA SER A 133 6.77 14.10 -3.54
C SER A 133 5.51 14.57 -4.29
N ILE A 134 4.36 13.93 -4.07
CA ILE A 134 3.07 14.27 -4.69
C ILE A 134 2.06 14.90 -3.72
N ASN A 135 2.51 15.33 -2.55
CA ASN A 135 1.71 16.02 -1.52
C ASN A 135 0.50 15.23 -0.96
N ILE A 136 0.60 13.89 -0.88
CA ILE A 136 -0.36 13.10 -0.10
C ILE A 136 -0.04 13.31 1.39
N PRO A 137 -1.03 13.64 2.24
CA PRO A 137 -0.82 13.73 3.69
C PRO A 137 -0.27 12.43 4.28
N VAL A 138 0.79 12.54 5.07
CA VAL A 138 1.40 11.41 5.78
C VAL A 138 1.28 11.59 7.29
N PHE A 139 0.93 10.53 8.00
CA PHE A 139 0.83 10.49 9.45
C PHE A 139 1.59 9.26 9.96
N TYR A 140 2.11 9.34 11.18
CA TYR A 140 2.86 8.26 11.81
C TYR A 140 2.11 7.81 13.05
N LEU A 141 1.91 6.51 13.18
CA LEU A 141 1.26 5.90 14.32
C LEU A 141 2.30 5.41 15.31
N GLU A 142 2.17 5.79 16.57
CA GLU A 142 3.00 5.23 17.66
C GLU A 142 2.55 3.80 18.04
N GLY A 143 1.31 3.44 17.69
CA GLY A 143 0.74 2.10 17.75
C GLY A 143 -0.67 2.07 17.14
N PRO A 144 -1.31 0.90 16.95
CA PRO A 144 -2.66 0.82 16.39
C PRO A 144 -3.75 1.18 17.42
N PHE A 145 -3.64 2.36 18.04
CA PHE A 145 -4.68 2.85 18.94
C PHE A 145 -5.82 3.42 18.11
N ILE A 146 -6.98 2.77 18.15
CA ILE A 146 -8.21 3.18 17.43
C ILE A 146 -8.53 4.68 17.62
N VAL A 147 -8.22 5.23 18.80
CA VAL A 147 -8.39 6.66 19.12
C VAL A 147 -7.50 7.55 18.25
N GLU A 148 -6.25 7.16 18.03
CA GLU A 148 -5.29 7.88 17.20
C GLU A 148 -5.73 7.86 15.74
N ILE A 149 -6.09 6.68 15.22
CA ILE A 149 -6.59 6.51 13.85
C ILE A 149 -7.81 7.40 13.61
N ARG A 150 -8.79 7.40 14.53
CA ARG A 150 -9.97 8.26 14.45
C ARG A 150 -9.59 9.74 14.48
N THR A 151 -8.69 10.13 15.37
CA THR A 151 -8.26 11.54 15.51
C THR A 151 -7.61 12.05 14.23
N ILE A 152 -6.76 11.24 13.59
CA ILE A 152 -6.15 11.55 12.31
C ILE A 152 -7.23 11.63 11.21
N TYR A 153 -8.14 10.66 11.18
CA TYR A 153 -9.19 10.62 10.16
C TYR A 153 -10.10 11.86 10.17
N GLU A 154 -10.51 12.34 11.35
CA GLU A 154 -11.35 13.54 11.46
C GLU A 154 -10.63 14.81 10.96
N LYS A 155 -9.29 14.88 11.10
CA LYS A 155 -8.48 15.98 10.54
C LYS A 155 -8.47 15.96 9.01
N ILE A 156 -8.44 14.77 8.41
CA ILE A 156 -8.40 14.63 6.95
C ILE A 156 -9.79 14.87 6.33
N LYS A 157 -10.87 14.46 7.02
CA LYS A 157 -12.25 14.61 6.54
C LYS A 157 -12.73 16.07 6.51
N SER A 158 -12.13 16.94 7.32
CA SER A 158 -12.49 18.35 7.44
C SER A 158 -11.40 19.21 6.81
N PRO A 159 -11.30 19.31 5.47
CA PRO A 159 -10.35 20.23 4.86
C PRO A 159 -10.76 21.65 5.28
N SER A 160 -9.85 22.31 5.99
CA SER A 160 -9.90 23.75 6.29
C SER A 160 -10.12 24.58 5.02
#